data_AF-A0A7S2DVZ7-F1
#
_entry.id   AF-A0A7S2DVZ7-F1
#
_cell.length_a   1.000
_cell.length_b   1.000
_cell.length_c   1.000
_cell.angle_alpha   90.00
_cell.angle_beta   90.00
_cell.angle_gamma   90.00
#
_symmetry.space_group_name_H-M   'P 1'
#
loop_
_entity.id
_entity.type
_entity.pdbx_description
1 polymer ?
#
loop_
_entity_poly.entity_id
_entity_poly.type
_entity_poly.pdbx_seq_one_letter_code
_entity_poly.pdbx_strand_id
1 'polypeptide(L)'
;ALAFSLEPRLPLLCPRLYMMGGTVLEAGNVSPIAEANIANDAEAARRVFAAGFDLHVAPLDVTMATWLDPAYLQSLRALPSHAGGFVWNITRFYTRAYREVGGFADGGMPLHDPSAMLMLL
;
A
#
# COMPACT_ATOMS: atom_id res chain seq x y z
N ALA A 1 2.47 11.84 11.65
CA ALA A 1 2.33 13.26 12.02
C ALA A 1 2.42 13.52 13.52
N LEU A 2 1.56 12.93 14.36
CA LEU A 2 1.56 13.22 15.81
C LEU A 2 2.92 12.96 16.49
N ALA A 3 3.58 11.84 16.17
CA ALA A 3 4.91 11.54 16.70
C ALA A 3 5.96 12.62 16.35
N PHE A 4 5.92 13.16 15.12
CA PHE A 4 6.77 14.27 14.69
C PHE A 4 6.42 15.57 15.43
N SER A 5 5.14 15.83 15.72
CA SER A 5 4.74 16.99 16.54
C SER A 5 5.26 16.88 17.98
N LEU A 6 5.35 15.67 18.53
CA LEU A 6 5.85 15.43 19.89
C LEU A 6 7.38 15.46 19.95
N GLU A 7 8.07 14.96 18.93
CA GLU A 7 9.53 15.00 18.82
C GLU A 7 9.92 15.49 17.40
N PRO A 8 10.14 16.80 17.23
CA PRO A 8 10.51 17.37 15.93
C PRO A 8 11.85 16.88 15.38
N ARG A 9 12.73 16.29 16.22
CA ARG A 9 13.98 15.67 15.75
C ARG A 9 13.78 14.24 15.26
N LEU A 10 12.55 13.72 15.22
CA LEU A 10 12.27 12.36 14.77
C LEU A 10 12.90 12.00 13.41
N PRO A 11 12.95 12.89 12.40
CA PRO A 11 13.67 12.62 11.13
C PRO A 11 15.20 12.47 11.28
N LEU A 12 15.79 12.90 12.40
CA LEU A 12 17.20 12.66 12.70
C LEU A 12 17.40 11.34 13.45
N LEU A 13 16.43 10.95 14.27
CA LEU A 13 16.47 9.74 15.10
C LEU A 13 16.05 8.48 14.34
N CYS A 14 15.09 8.62 13.43
CA CYS A 14 14.59 7.59 12.54
C CYS A 14 14.49 8.20 11.13
N PRO A 15 15.61 8.25 10.39
CA PRO A 15 15.68 9.07 9.18
C PRO A 15 14.89 8.50 8.02
N ARG A 16 14.86 7.18 7.86
CA ARG A 16 14.19 6.52 6.74
C ARG A 16 12.74 6.21 7.09
N LEU A 17 11.83 6.74 6.28
CA LEU A 17 10.41 6.45 6.38
C LEU A 17 9.93 5.83 5.06
N TYR A 18 9.43 4.61 5.14
CA TYR A 18 8.81 3.90 4.02
C TYR A 18 7.30 3.91 4.24
N MET A 19 6.53 4.31 3.23
CA MET A 19 5.07 4.34 3.32
C MET A 19 4.38 3.98 2.00
N MET A 20 3.19 3.41 2.11
CA MET A 20 2.26 3.28 0.99
C MET A 20 1.28 4.46 1.05
N GLY A 21 1.10 5.15 -0.07
CA GLY A 21 0.08 6.18 -0.19
C GLY A 21 0.36 7.21 -1.28
N GLY A 22 -0.68 7.93 -1.66
CA GLY A 22 -0.63 8.96 -2.69
C GLY A 22 -0.69 8.41 -4.10
N THR A 23 -0.80 9.34 -5.05
CA THR A 23 -0.77 9.09 -6.48
C THR A 23 -0.20 10.33 -7.17
N VAL A 24 0.53 10.15 -8.28
CA VAL A 24 1.16 11.24 -9.04
C VAL A 24 0.57 11.34 -10.45
N LEU A 25 0.62 10.24 -11.21
CA LEU A 25 0.14 10.12 -12.58
C LEU A 25 -1.07 9.18 -12.67
N GLU A 26 -1.14 8.18 -11.80
CA GLU A 26 -2.30 7.29 -11.70
C GLU A 26 -3.53 7.99 -11.12
N ALA A 27 -4.71 7.45 -11.44
CA ALA A 27 -5.95 7.90 -10.82
C ALA A 27 -5.99 7.54 -9.33
N GLY A 28 -6.59 8.41 -8.52
CA GLY A 28 -6.86 8.10 -7.12
C GLY A 28 -7.94 7.01 -6.96
N ASN A 29 -7.95 6.35 -5.79
CA ASN A 29 -8.87 5.25 -5.47
C ASN A 29 -10.01 5.65 -4.50
N VAL A 30 -10.00 6.88 -3.96
CA VAL A 30 -11.13 7.48 -3.22
C VAL A 30 -11.84 8.53 -4.07
N SER A 31 -11.08 9.32 -4.81
CA SER A 31 -11.58 10.21 -5.87
C SER A 31 -10.59 10.17 -7.04
N PRO A 32 -10.90 10.72 -8.22
CA PRO A 32 -9.97 10.71 -9.35
C PRO A 32 -8.58 11.28 -9.04
N ILE A 33 -8.44 12.10 -8.00
CA ILE A 33 -7.19 12.78 -7.61
C ILE A 33 -6.67 12.41 -6.22
N ALA A 34 -7.34 11.51 -5.50
CA ALA A 34 -7.01 11.21 -4.11
C ALA A 34 -6.89 9.71 -3.83
N GLU A 35 -5.76 9.32 -3.25
CA GLU A 35 -5.52 7.99 -2.71
C GLU A 35 -6.04 7.89 -1.26
N ALA A 36 -6.51 6.72 -0.86
CA ALA A 36 -7.19 6.43 0.40
C ALA A 36 -6.44 6.88 1.67
N ASN A 37 -5.18 6.50 1.85
CA ASN A 37 -4.41 6.85 3.03
C ASN A 37 -4.17 8.36 3.15
N ILE A 38 -3.86 9.02 2.03
CA ILE A 38 -3.69 10.49 2.00
C ILE A 38 -5.02 11.21 2.18
N ALA A 39 -6.10 10.72 1.58
CA ALA A 39 -7.44 11.29 1.70
C ALA A 39 -7.98 11.19 3.13
N ASN A 40 -7.64 10.11 3.84
CA ASN A 40 -8.10 9.88 5.21
C ASN A 40 -7.58 10.94 6.19
N ASP A 41 -6.34 11.44 6.01
CA ASP A 41 -5.81 12.57 6.78
C ASP A 41 -4.77 13.37 5.97
N ALA A 42 -5.27 14.27 5.11
CA ALA A 42 -4.44 15.09 4.23
C ALA A 42 -3.53 16.06 5.00
N GLU A 43 -3.95 16.54 6.17
CA GLU A 43 -3.16 17.47 6.99
C GLU A 43 -2.00 16.74 7.67
N ALA A 44 -2.22 15.52 8.17
CA ALA A 44 -1.13 14.68 8.65
C ALA A 44 -0.14 14.32 7.54
N ALA A 45 -0.64 13.94 6.36
CA ALA A 45 0.19 13.64 5.20
C ALA A 45 1.08 14.85 4.82
N ARG A 46 0.48 16.04 4.68
CA ARG A 46 1.19 17.30 4.39
C ARG A 46 2.33 17.55 5.38
N ARG A 47 2.09 17.32 6.68
CA ARG A 47 3.12 17.48 7.73
C ARG A 47 4.25 16.46 7.58
N VAL A 48 3.94 15.20 7.29
CA VAL A 48 4.95 14.15 7.12
C VAL A 48 5.81 14.41 5.88
N PHE A 49 5.20 14.78 4.74
CA PHE A 49 5.95 15.14 3.54
C PHE A 49 6.88 16.34 3.76
N ALA A 50 6.47 17.30 4.59
CA ALA A 50 7.28 18.47 4.92
C ALA A 50 8.27 18.25 6.09
N ALA A 51 8.26 17.09 6.76
CA ALA A 51 9.02 16.88 7.99
C ALA A 51 10.52 16.65 7.78
N GLY A 52 10.97 16.39 6.56
CA GLY A 52 12.40 16.18 6.25
C GLY A 52 12.91 14.76 6.54
N PHE A 53 12.02 13.76 6.56
CA PHE A 53 12.43 12.35 6.50
C PHE A 53 13.10 12.05 5.16
N ASP A 54 14.03 11.08 5.16
CA ASP A 54 14.43 10.35 3.95
C ASP A 54 13.25 9.44 3.56
N LEU A 55 12.38 9.99 2.73
CA LEU A 55 11.05 9.44 2.48
C LEU A 55 11.02 8.58 1.22
N HIS A 56 10.60 7.34 1.37
CA HIS A 56 10.32 6.41 0.30
C HIS A 56 8.83 6.11 0.26
N VAL A 57 8.20 6.41 -0.87
CA VAL A 57 6.75 6.29 -1.05
C VAL A 57 6.44 5.27 -2.12
N ALA A 58 5.53 4.34 -1.82
CA ALA A 58 4.89 3.46 -2.79
C ALA A 58 3.49 4.02 -3.13
N PRO A 59 3.38 4.92 -4.13
CA PRO A 59 2.09 5.46 -4.55
C PRO A 59 1.31 4.46 -5.40
N LEU A 60 0.08 4.82 -5.80
CA LEU A 60 -0.72 4.05 -6.75
C LEU A 60 0.02 3.79 -8.08
N ASP A 61 0.86 4.73 -8.53
CA ASP A 61 1.74 4.59 -9.70
C ASP A 61 2.63 3.35 -9.67
N VAL A 62 3.05 2.94 -8.48
CA VAL A 62 3.86 1.73 -8.27
C VAL A 62 2.97 0.56 -7.94
N THR A 63 2.07 0.75 -6.96
CA THR A 63 1.34 -0.36 -6.36
C THR A 63 0.30 -0.99 -7.29
N MET A 64 -0.26 -0.23 -8.23
CA MET A 64 -1.17 -0.76 -9.24
C MET A 64 -0.46 -1.69 -10.24
N ALA A 65 0.86 -1.56 -10.39
CA ALA A 65 1.68 -2.49 -11.18
C ALA A 65 2.09 -3.75 -10.39
N THR A 66 1.98 -3.73 -9.06
CA THR A 66 2.29 -4.89 -8.21
C THR A 66 1.09 -5.79 -8.04
N TRP A 67 0.89 -6.73 -8.96
CA TRP A 67 -0.32 -7.53 -9.00
C TRP A 67 -0.15 -8.91 -8.34
N LEU A 68 -1.10 -9.27 -7.47
CA LEU A 68 -1.24 -10.60 -6.93
C LEU A 68 -2.16 -11.43 -7.83
N ASP A 69 -1.51 -12.19 -8.71
CA ASP A 69 -2.17 -13.05 -9.68
C ASP A 69 -2.95 -14.22 -9.01
N PRO A 70 -4.15 -14.59 -9.51
CA PRO A 70 -4.91 -15.73 -8.99
C PRO A 70 -4.17 -17.08 -9.03
N ALA A 71 -3.39 -17.35 -10.08
CA ALA A 71 -2.61 -18.58 -10.19
C ALA A 71 -1.46 -18.58 -9.18
N TYR A 72 -0.83 -17.42 -8.94
CA TYR A 72 0.16 -17.29 -7.87
C TYR A 72 -0.44 -17.53 -6.48
N LEU A 73 -1.62 -16.97 -6.20
CA LEU A 73 -2.36 -17.26 -4.96
C LEU A 73 -2.65 -18.76 -4.79
N GLN A 74 -3.02 -19.44 -5.88
CA GLN A 74 -3.23 -20.89 -5.85
C GLN A 74 -1.93 -21.65 -5.57
N SER A 75 -0.80 -21.19 -6.12
CA SER A 75 0.52 -21.77 -5.84
C SER A 75 0.90 -21.60 -4.37
N LEU A 76 0.64 -20.44 -3.75
CA LEU A 76 0.90 -20.20 -2.33
C LEU A 76 0.07 -21.14 -1.45
N ARG A 77 -1.20 -21.38 -1.80
CA ARG A 77 -2.05 -22.33 -1.07
C ARG A 77 -1.52 -23.76 -1.13
N ALA A 78 -0.90 -24.16 -2.24
CA ALA A 78 -0.39 -25.51 -2.43
C ALA A 78 0.89 -25.79 -1.62
N LEU A 79 1.58 -24.75 -1.13
CA LEU A 79 2.75 -24.90 -0.27
C LEU A 79 2.36 -25.53 1.08
N PRO A 80 3.18 -26.43 1.65
CA PRO A 80 2.98 -26.96 2.99
C PRO A 80 3.39 -25.94 4.06
N SER A 81 2.75 -24.77 4.04
CA SER A 81 3.05 -23.65 4.92
C SER A 81 1.76 -23.04 5.50
N HIS A 82 1.83 -22.66 6.77
CA HIS A 82 0.75 -21.91 7.41
C HIS A 82 0.50 -20.57 6.70
N ALA A 83 1.58 -19.86 6.32
CA ALA A 83 1.51 -18.57 5.66
C ALA A 83 0.77 -18.63 4.31
N GLY A 84 1.03 -19.64 3.49
CA GLY A 84 0.36 -19.81 2.20
C GLY A 84 -1.15 -19.99 2.33
N GLY A 85 -1.58 -20.85 3.26
CA GLY A 85 -3.01 -21.03 3.58
C GLY A 85 -3.65 -19.77 4.16
N PHE A 86 -2.93 -19.05 5.03
CA PHE A 86 -3.39 -17.79 5.60
C PHE A 86 -3.61 -16.71 4.54
N VAL A 87 -2.60 -16.44 3.69
CA VAL A 87 -2.68 -15.47 2.58
C VAL A 87 -3.82 -15.83 1.64
N TRP A 88 -3.96 -17.11 1.30
CA TRP A 88 -5.09 -17.55 0.48
C TRP A 88 -6.44 -17.18 1.09
N ASN A 89 -6.63 -17.43 2.39
CA ASN A 89 -7.91 -17.19 3.06
C ASN A 89 -8.25 -15.71 3.18
N ILE A 90 -7.30 -14.86 3.59
CA ILE A 90 -7.56 -13.43 3.82
C ILE A 90 -7.80 -12.66 2.52
N THR A 91 -7.18 -13.07 1.41
CA THR A 91 -7.30 -12.38 0.11
C THR A 91 -8.58 -12.70 -0.64
N ARG A 92 -9.35 -13.72 -0.23
CA ARG A 92 -10.61 -14.09 -0.90
C ARG A 92 -11.63 -12.98 -0.92
N PHE A 93 -11.77 -12.27 0.19
CA PHE A 93 -12.67 -11.14 0.28
C PHE A 93 -12.20 -9.99 -0.61
N TYR A 94 -10.90 -9.67 -0.53
CA TYR A 94 -10.33 -8.52 -1.23
C TYR A 94 -10.30 -8.70 -2.76
N THR A 95 -9.85 -9.85 -3.25
CA THR A 95 -9.89 -10.19 -4.69
C THR A 95 -11.31 -10.19 -5.25
N ARG A 96 -12.31 -10.59 -4.45
CA ARG A 96 -13.72 -10.49 -4.83
C ARG A 96 -14.15 -9.01 -4.95
N ALA A 97 -13.77 -8.16 -4.01
CA ALA A 97 -14.09 -6.74 -4.04
C ALA A 97 -13.46 -6.04 -5.27
N TYR A 98 -12.20 -6.35 -5.61
CA TYR A 98 -11.55 -5.81 -6.82
C TYR A 98 -12.27 -6.21 -8.11
N ARG A 99 -12.78 -7.44 -8.17
CA ARG A 99 -13.57 -7.91 -9.32
C ARG A 99 -14.94 -7.25 -9.40
N GLU A 100 -15.66 -7.17 -8.28
CA GLU A 100 -17.08 -6.74 -8.26
C GLU A 100 -17.24 -5.22 -8.21
N VAL A 101 -16.32 -4.50 -7.56
CA VAL A 101 -16.39 -3.05 -7.36
C VAL A 101 -15.31 -2.32 -8.16
N GLY A 102 -14.10 -2.88 -8.23
CA GLY A 102 -12.96 -2.24 -8.90
C GLY A 102 -12.94 -2.41 -10.42
N GLY A 103 -13.81 -3.25 -10.99
CA GLY A 103 -13.87 -3.50 -12.44
C GLY A 103 -12.75 -4.40 -12.97
N PHE A 104 -11.97 -5.04 -12.11
CA PHE A 104 -10.87 -5.94 -12.49
C PHE A 104 -11.40 -7.35 -12.77
N ALA A 105 -12.01 -7.55 -13.95
CA ALA A 105 -12.68 -8.78 -14.33
C ALA A 105 -11.78 -10.02 -14.31
N ASP A 106 -10.49 -9.85 -14.64
CA ASP A 106 -9.50 -10.93 -14.66
C ASP A 106 -9.10 -11.44 -13.27
N GLY A 107 -9.55 -10.76 -12.21
CA GLY A 107 -9.32 -11.13 -10.82
C GLY A 107 -7.89 -10.84 -10.33
N GLY A 108 -7.64 -11.15 -9.07
CA GLY A 108 -6.43 -10.75 -8.36
C GLY A 108 -6.63 -9.44 -7.60
N MET A 109 -5.53 -8.84 -7.18
CA MET A 109 -5.52 -7.58 -6.42
C MET A 109 -4.13 -6.94 -6.45
N PRO A 110 -4.02 -5.61 -6.36
CA PRO A 110 -2.73 -4.97 -6.15
C PRO A 110 -2.19 -5.26 -4.75
N LEU A 111 -0.87 -5.27 -4.62
CA LEU A 111 -0.14 -5.43 -3.36
C LEU A 111 0.30 -4.05 -2.84
N HIS A 112 -0.68 -3.22 -2.47
CA HIS A 112 -0.45 -1.86 -1.97
C HIS A 112 0.58 -1.81 -0.82
N ASP A 113 0.22 -2.29 0.37
CA ASP A 113 1.09 -2.21 1.54
C ASP A 113 2.38 -3.04 1.41
N PRO A 114 2.35 -4.27 0.86
CA PRO A 114 3.57 -5.04 0.68
C PRO A 114 4.60 -4.35 -0.23
N SER A 115 4.18 -3.52 -1.18
CA SER A 115 5.11 -2.75 -2.02
C SER A 115 5.98 -1.79 -1.22
N ALA A 116 5.43 -1.15 -0.19
CA ALA A 116 6.22 -0.30 0.70
C ALA A 116 7.23 -1.12 1.48
N MET A 117 6.89 -2.35 1.89
CA MET A 117 7.84 -3.26 2.54
C MET A 117 8.95 -3.73 1.61
N LEU A 118 8.64 -3.98 0.34
CA LEU A 118 9.62 -4.44 -0.65
C LEU A 118 10.72 -3.41 -0.90
N MET A 119 10.46 -2.11 -0.70
CA MET A 119 11.47 -1.05 -0.82
C MET A 119 12.57 -1.10 0.25
N LEU A 120 12.41 -1.93 1.30
CA LEU A 120 13.44 -2.13 2.32
C LEU A 120 14.50 -3.18 1.94
N LEU A 121 14.24 -4.00 0.91
CA LEU A 121 15.13 -5.08 0.46
C LEU A 121 16.09 -4.59 -0.63
#